data_AF-A0A542ZTF9-F1
#
_entry.id   AF-A0A542ZTF9-F1
#
_cell.length_a   1.000
_cell.length_b   1.000
_cell.length_c   1.000
_cell.angle_alpha   90.00
_cell.angle_beta   90.00
_cell.angle_gamma   90.00
#
_symmetry.space_group_name_H-M   'P 1'
#
loop_
_entity.id
_entity.type
_entity.pdbx_description
1 polymer ?
#
loop_
_entity_poly.entity_id
_entity_poly.type
_entity_poly.pdbx_seq_one_letter_code
_entity_poly.pdbx_strand_id
1 'polypeptide(L)'
;MSAGVERIEASDGYYYEDGPSLSQSDQSEIGNLLIGKSVTKVADDHLLLSDGTLVKLVGNDGGCACSAGCYDLTELNGTENVITNVEFEDKPGSDYADDWHDGYYKIFVLAGDQRINLATFEGSDGNGYYGTGYWILVRKPEVS
;
A
#
# COMPACT_ATOMS: atom_id res chain seq x y z
N MET A 1 36.05 -2.42 2.30
CA MET A 1 35.17 -3.57 2.55
C MET A 1 33.77 -3.07 2.26
N SER A 2 33.11 -3.58 1.21
CA SER A 2 31.82 -3.04 0.77
C SER A 2 30.74 -3.43 1.77
N ALA A 3 29.98 -2.45 2.25
CA ALA A 3 28.71 -2.72 2.90
C ALA A 3 27.85 -3.48 1.89
N GLY A 4 27.50 -4.72 2.21
CA GLY A 4 26.62 -5.52 1.39
C GLY A 4 25.32 -4.75 1.22
N VAL A 5 24.98 -4.43 -0.03
CA VAL A 5 23.62 -4.06 -0.37
C VAL A 5 22.82 -5.34 -0.17
N GLU A 6 22.20 -5.47 1.00
CA GLU A 6 21.30 -6.59 1.26
C GLU A 6 20.18 -6.52 0.23
N ARG A 7 20.18 -7.54 -0.62
CA ARG A 7 19.28 -7.64 -1.74
C ARG A 7 17.93 -8.02 -1.14
N ILE A 8 16.99 -7.09 -1.07
CA ILE A 8 15.62 -7.40 -0.69
C ILE A 8 15.07 -8.33 -1.78
N GLU A 9 14.90 -9.60 -1.43
CA GLU A 9 14.32 -10.66 -2.27
C GLU A 9 12.82 -10.75 -1.95
N ALA A 10 11.98 -11.15 -2.93
CA ALA A 10 10.53 -11.25 -2.75
C ALA A 10 10.09 -12.18 -1.59
N SER A 11 10.98 -13.09 -1.15
CA SER A 11 10.78 -13.95 0.02
C SER A 11 10.70 -13.17 1.33
N ASP A 12 11.26 -11.96 1.40
CA ASP A 12 11.19 -11.11 2.58
C ASP A 12 9.80 -10.48 2.74
N GLY A 13 8.89 -10.65 1.79
CA GLY A 13 7.55 -10.06 1.84
C GLY A 13 6.46 -10.93 2.48
N TYR A 14 6.78 -12.17 2.84
CA TYR A 14 5.79 -13.13 3.32
C TYR A 14 5.93 -13.31 4.84
N TYR A 15 4.98 -12.70 5.55
CA TYR A 15 4.68 -12.80 6.99
C TYR A 15 5.57 -11.98 7.93
N TYR A 16 5.03 -10.84 8.39
CA TYR A 16 5.51 -10.15 9.60
C TYR A 16 4.37 -10.10 10.61
N GLU A 17 4.41 -10.96 11.62
CA GLU A 17 3.41 -10.96 12.69
C GLU A 17 3.60 -9.80 13.70
N ASP A 18 4.74 -9.09 13.66
CA ASP A 18 5.14 -8.12 14.70
C ASP A 18 5.30 -6.66 14.22
N GLY A 19 5.03 -6.36 12.95
CA GLY A 19 5.10 -4.99 12.40
C GLY A 19 3.76 -4.25 12.52
N PRO A 20 3.73 -2.90 12.62
CA PRO A 20 2.46 -2.18 12.59
C PRO A 20 1.77 -2.39 11.23
N SER A 21 0.50 -2.80 11.29
CA SER A 21 -0.41 -2.85 10.16
C SER A 21 -1.27 -1.58 10.16
N LEU A 22 -1.24 -0.82 9.07
CA LEU A 22 -2.11 0.33 8.83
C LEU A 22 -3.19 -0.07 7.84
N SER A 23 -4.41 0.39 8.04
CA SER A 23 -5.56 0.17 7.16
C SER A 23 -5.84 1.43 6.34
N GLN A 24 -6.73 1.33 5.35
CA GLN A 24 -7.22 2.50 4.61
C GLN A 24 -7.74 3.64 5.50
N SER A 25 -8.24 3.34 6.71
CA SER A 25 -8.71 4.38 7.66
C SER A 25 -7.59 5.11 8.40
N ASP A 26 -6.34 4.62 8.36
CA ASP A 26 -5.20 5.19 9.08
C ASP A 26 -4.44 6.22 8.22
N GLN A 27 -5.17 7.07 7.48
CA GLN A 27 -4.60 8.01 6.50
C GLN A 27 -3.54 8.95 7.10
N SER A 28 -3.69 9.36 8.36
CA SER A 28 -2.72 10.23 9.05
C SER A 28 -1.41 9.50 9.33
N GLU A 29 -1.49 8.26 9.77
CA GLU A 29 -0.36 7.37 10.04
C GLU A 29 0.35 6.99 8.74
N ILE A 30 -0.40 6.72 7.67
CA ILE A 30 0.13 6.49 6.33
C ILE A 30 0.85 7.74 5.81
N GLY A 31 0.25 8.93 6.00
CA GLY A 31 0.90 10.20 5.69
C GLY A 31 2.24 10.35 6.43
N ASN A 32 2.24 10.12 7.75
CA ASN A 32 3.45 10.19 8.59
C ASN A 32 4.50 9.13 8.22
N LEU A 33 4.09 7.98 7.70
CA LEU A 33 5.00 6.93 7.22
C LEU A 33 5.76 7.38 5.97
N LEU A 34 5.12 8.12 5.06
CA LEU A 34 5.62 8.45 3.73
C LEU A 34 6.28 9.83 3.65
N ILE A 35 5.73 10.84 4.34
CA ILE A 35 6.22 12.23 4.28
C ILE A 35 7.68 12.30 4.76
N GLY A 36 8.49 13.08 4.03
CA GLY A 36 9.92 13.26 4.30
C GLY A 36 10.81 12.15 3.73
N LYS A 37 10.24 11.18 3.00
CA LYS A 37 10.96 10.07 2.38
C LYS A 37 10.75 10.05 0.87
N SER A 38 11.63 9.36 0.14
CA SER A 38 11.39 8.99 -1.26
C SER A 38 11.29 7.48 -1.41
N VAL A 39 10.72 7.00 -2.52
CA VAL A 39 10.73 5.58 -2.87
C VAL A 39 12.01 5.26 -3.64
N THR A 40 12.84 4.38 -3.08
CA THR A 40 14.13 3.99 -3.67
C THR A 40 14.04 2.71 -4.49
N LYS A 41 13.04 1.86 -4.24
CA LYS A 41 12.76 0.64 -5.03
C LYS A 41 11.27 0.33 -4.99
N VAL A 42 10.74 -0.12 -6.12
CA VAL A 42 9.42 -0.73 -6.29
C VAL A 42 9.63 -2.19 -6.70
N ALA A 43 8.91 -3.13 -6.10
CA ALA A 43 8.95 -4.55 -6.47
C ALA A 43 7.63 -5.24 -6.15
N ASP A 44 6.94 -5.76 -7.16
CA ASP A 44 5.62 -6.41 -7.05
C ASP A 44 4.64 -5.57 -6.19
N ASP A 45 4.45 -5.95 -4.93
CA ASP A 45 3.58 -5.32 -3.92
C ASP A 45 4.35 -4.57 -2.80
N HIS A 46 5.63 -4.27 -3.02
CA HIS A 46 6.55 -3.67 -2.05
C HIS A 46 7.16 -2.35 -2.50
N LEU A 47 7.34 -1.45 -1.53
CA LEU A 47 8.13 -0.22 -1.64
C LEU A 47 9.28 -0.23 -0.62
N LEU A 48 10.49 0.12 -1.06
CA LEU A 48 11.59 0.46 -0.17
C LEU A 48 11.72 1.99 -0.07
N LEU A 49 11.54 2.54 1.13
CA LEU A 49 11.69 3.96 1.39
C LEU A 49 13.15 4.33 1.63
N SER A 50 13.48 5.62 1.43
CA SER A 50 14.85 6.15 1.56
C SER A 50 15.48 6.02 2.94
N ASP A 51 14.67 5.82 3.99
CA ASP A 51 15.13 5.55 5.34
C ASP A 51 15.39 4.06 5.62
N GLY A 52 15.20 3.19 4.62
CA GLY A 52 15.33 1.74 4.74
C GLY A 52 14.05 1.03 5.20
N THR A 53 12.94 1.75 5.41
CA THR A 53 11.65 1.12 5.72
C THR A 53 11.14 0.35 4.51
N LEU A 54 10.82 -0.94 4.71
CA LEU A 54 10.12 -1.75 3.73
C LEU A 54 8.61 -1.69 4.01
N VAL A 55 7.84 -1.42 2.96
CA VAL A 55 6.38 -1.32 3.01
C VAL A 55 5.79 -2.34 2.04
N LYS A 56 4.84 -3.14 2.51
CA LYS A 56 4.03 -4.03 1.67
C LYS A 56 2.60 -3.51 1.58
N LEU A 57 2.05 -3.46 0.38
CA LEU A 57 0.71 -3.00 0.08
C LEU A 57 -0.17 -4.19 -0.28
N VAL A 58 -1.21 -4.44 0.52
CA VAL A 58 -2.06 -5.63 0.39
C VAL A 58 -3.51 -5.19 0.30
N GLY A 59 -4.18 -5.49 -0.80
CA GLY A 59 -5.62 -5.27 -0.90
C GLY A 59 -6.40 -6.23 0.00
N ASN A 60 -7.62 -5.86 0.39
CA ASN A 60 -8.46 -6.72 1.21
C ASN A 60 -8.79 -8.03 0.47
N ASP A 61 -8.68 -9.17 1.13
CA ASP A 61 -9.11 -10.47 0.60
C ASP A 61 -10.15 -11.09 1.54
N GLY A 62 -11.42 -10.96 1.16
CA GLY A 62 -12.54 -11.56 1.89
C GLY A 62 -12.71 -13.07 1.66
N GLY A 63 -11.91 -13.69 0.78
CA GLY A 63 -11.91 -15.11 0.48
C GLY A 63 -12.80 -15.51 -0.71
N CYS A 64 -12.30 -16.46 -1.52
CA CYS A 64 -12.86 -16.84 -2.83
C CYS A 64 -14.29 -17.44 -2.83
N ALA A 65 -14.90 -17.74 -1.69
CA ALA A 65 -16.13 -18.53 -1.62
C ALA A 65 -17.40 -17.75 -1.25
N CYS A 66 -17.31 -16.47 -0.85
CA CYS A 66 -18.37 -15.86 -0.04
C CYS A 66 -18.96 -14.54 -0.58
N SER A 67 -18.78 -14.18 -1.85
CA SER A 67 -19.15 -12.82 -2.35
C SER A 67 -18.62 -11.73 -1.40
N ALA A 68 -17.44 -11.98 -0.85
CA ALA A 68 -16.82 -11.17 0.18
C ALA A 68 -16.04 -10.03 -0.49
N GLY A 69 -15.83 -8.94 0.25
CA GLY A 69 -15.12 -7.78 -0.29
C GLY A 69 -13.68 -8.14 -0.66
N CYS A 70 -13.29 -7.92 -1.90
CA CYS A 70 -11.95 -8.18 -2.41
C CYS A 70 -11.47 -6.94 -3.16
N TYR A 71 -10.24 -6.52 -2.89
CA TYR A 71 -9.53 -5.46 -3.59
C TYR A 71 -8.16 -5.96 -4.02
N ASP A 72 -7.80 -5.69 -5.26
CA ASP A 72 -6.49 -6.03 -5.83
C ASP A 72 -5.63 -4.78 -5.96
N LEU A 73 -4.33 -4.89 -5.68
CA LEU A 73 -3.36 -3.85 -6.01
C LEU A 73 -3.15 -3.83 -7.53
N THR A 74 -3.71 -2.84 -8.21
CA THR A 74 -3.67 -2.75 -9.69
C THR A 74 -2.58 -1.81 -10.19
N GLU A 75 -2.10 -0.90 -9.34
CA GLU A 75 -1.02 0.03 -9.67
C GLU A 75 -0.11 0.26 -8.47
N LEU A 76 1.20 0.26 -8.70
CA LEU A 76 2.21 0.62 -7.71
C LEU A 76 3.38 1.34 -8.39
N ASN A 77 3.69 2.56 -7.95
CA ASN A 77 4.74 3.40 -8.50
C ASN A 77 5.73 3.87 -7.43
N GLY A 78 6.82 4.50 -7.88
CA GLY A 78 7.81 5.14 -7.01
C GLY A 78 7.85 6.66 -7.17
N THR A 79 8.78 7.31 -6.47
CA THR A 79 9.01 8.74 -6.52
C THR A 79 10.49 9.02 -6.68
N GLU A 80 10.86 9.98 -7.54
CA GLU A 80 12.25 10.42 -7.66
C GLU A 80 12.64 11.42 -6.56
N ASN A 81 11.65 12.16 -6.04
CA ASN A 81 11.82 13.21 -5.05
C ASN A 81 11.28 12.79 -3.67
N VAL A 82 11.66 13.58 -2.66
CA VAL A 82 11.08 13.49 -1.31
C VAL A 82 9.60 13.84 -1.37
N ILE A 83 8.78 12.99 -0.75
CA ILE A 83 7.34 13.17 -0.59
C ILE A 83 7.09 14.27 0.44
N THR A 84 6.32 15.28 0.05
CA THR A 84 5.99 16.43 0.91
C THR A 84 4.52 16.44 1.34
N ASN A 85 3.66 15.71 0.64
CA ASN A 85 2.26 15.53 1.01
C ASN A 85 1.73 14.18 0.51
N VAL A 86 0.67 13.69 1.14
CA VAL A 86 -0.07 12.49 0.73
C VAL A 86 -1.55 12.85 0.64
N GLU A 87 -2.21 12.38 -0.41
CA GLU A 87 -3.63 12.58 -0.67
C GLU A 87 -4.29 11.23 -0.92
N PHE A 88 -5.56 11.11 -0.52
CA PHE A 88 -6.33 9.88 -0.64
C PHE A 88 -7.58 10.14 -1.46
N GLU A 89 -7.91 9.20 -2.35
CA GLU A 89 -9.20 9.16 -3.05
C GLU A 89 -9.84 7.80 -2.81
N ASP A 90 -10.85 7.79 -1.96
CA ASP A 90 -11.53 6.57 -1.52
C ASP A 90 -12.95 6.55 -2.08
N LYS A 91 -13.27 5.48 -2.79
CA LYS A 91 -14.60 5.18 -3.29
C LYS A 91 -14.86 3.71 -3.00
N PRO A 92 -15.33 3.33 -1.80
CA PRO A 92 -15.74 1.96 -1.53
C PRO A 92 -16.77 1.50 -2.56
N GLY A 93 -16.64 0.24 -3.00
CA GLY A 93 -17.58 -0.40 -3.90
C GLY A 93 -18.95 -0.58 -3.25
N SER A 94 -20.01 -0.64 -4.05
CA SER A 94 -21.36 -0.82 -3.51
C SER A 94 -21.69 -2.30 -3.28
N ASP A 95 -22.41 -2.56 -2.19
CA ASP A 95 -23.10 -3.83 -2.03
C ASP A 95 -24.06 -3.98 -3.22
N TYR A 96 -24.01 -5.11 -3.91
CA TYR A 96 -24.90 -5.47 -5.03
C TYR A 96 -24.62 -4.82 -6.41
N ALA A 97 -23.43 -4.25 -6.67
CA ALA A 97 -23.06 -3.92 -8.04
C ALA A 97 -22.91 -5.18 -8.90
N ASP A 98 -23.52 -5.18 -10.10
CA ASP A 98 -23.31 -6.22 -11.11
C ASP A 98 -21.87 -6.22 -11.66
N ASP A 99 -21.06 -5.20 -11.34
CA ASP A 99 -19.69 -5.01 -11.78
C ASP A 99 -18.72 -5.16 -10.60
N TRP A 100 -17.80 -6.12 -10.70
CA TRP A 100 -16.93 -6.56 -9.61
C TRP A 100 -15.81 -5.56 -9.24
N HIS A 101 -15.71 -4.43 -9.94
CA HIS A 101 -14.68 -3.40 -9.75
C HIS A 101 -15.26 -1.97 -9.72
N ASP A 102 -16.39 -1.77 -9.05
CA ASP A 102 -16.99 -0.44 -8.93
C ASP A 102 -16.32 0.45 -7.86
N GLY A 103 -15.55 -0.16 -6.96
CA GLY A 103 -14.82 0.46 -5.86
C GLY A 103 -13.32 0.62 -6.12
N TYR A 104 -12.74 1.67 -5.56
CA TYR A 104 -11.30 1.90 -5.55
C TYR A 104 -10.81 2.67 -4.33
N TYR A 105 -9.53 2.49 -4.03
CA TYR A 105 -8.77 3.28 -3.07
C TYR A 105 -7.46 3.71 -3.72
N LYS A 106 -7.15 5.00 -3.68
CA LYS A 106 -5.93 5.55 -4.30
C LYS A 106 -5.12 6.36 -3.31
N ILE A 107 -3.81 6.15 -3.34
CA ILE A 107 -2.84 6.92 -2.59
C ILE A 107 -2.06 7.75 -3.59
N PHE A 108 -2.19 9.07 -3.49
CA PHE A 108 -1.38 10.02 -4.25
C PHE A 108 -0.32 10.64 -3.37
N VAL A 109 0.85 10.89 -3.94
CA VAL A 109 1.94 11.60 -3.25
C VAL A 109 2.37 12.82 -4.04
N LEU A 110 2.65 13.91 -3.34
CA LEU A 110 3.29 15.08 -3.92
C LEU A 110 4.79 14.97 -3.68
N ALA A 111 5.58 14.92 -4.75
CA ALA A 111 7.03 14.81 -4.68
C ALA A 111 7.67 15.72 -5.75
N GLY A 112 8.43 16.73 -5.31
CA GLY A 112 8.88 17.79 -6.20
C GLY A 112 7.70 18.65 -6.68
N ASP A 113 7.54 18.79 -8.00
CA ASP A 113 6.42 19.48 -8.66
C ASP A 113 5.37 18.52 -9.23
N GLN A 114 5.43 17.24 -8.86
CA GLN A 114 4.57 16.18 -9.40
C GLN A 114 3.58 15.67 -8.36
N ARG A 115 2.34 15.42 -8.82
CA ARG A 115 1.36 14.56 -8.14
C ARG A 115 1.43 13.17 -8.77
N ILE A 116 1.85 12.19 -7.99
CA ILE A 116 2.11 10.82 -8.46
C ILE A 116 1.03 9.91 -7.88
N ASN A 117 0.40 9.08 -8.72
CA ASN A 117 -0.40 7.96 -8.23
C ASN A 117 0.54 6.91 -7.66
N LEU A 118 0.68 6.84 -6.34
CA LEU A 118 1.59 5.90 -5.70
C LEU A 118 1.04 4.49 -5.75
N ALA A 119 -0.24 4.32 -5.41
CA ALA A 119 -0.88 3.03 -5.36
C ALA A 119 -2.38 3.13 -5.69
N THR A 120 -2.88 2.15 -6.44
CA THR A 120 -4.31 1.95 -6.70
C THR A 120 -4.72 0.56 -6.25
N PHE A 121 -5.81 0.49 -5.49
CA PHE A 121 -6.52 -0.76 -5.21
C PHE A 121 -7.90 -0.69 -5.84
N GLU A 122 -8.29 -1.69 -6.63
CA GLU A 122 -9.61 -1.78 -7.28
C GLU A 122 -10.32 -3.06 -6.87
N GLY A 123 -11.64 -2.98 -6.69
CA GLY A 123 -12.40 -4.10 -6.15
C GLY A 123 -13.82 -3.73 -5.78
N SER A 124 -14.38 -4.49 -4.85
CA SER A 124 -15.73 -4.30 -4.35
C SER A 124 -15.79 -4.70 -2.88
N ASP A 125 -16.69 -4.07 -2.12
CA ASP A 125 -17.01 -4.46 -0.73
C ASP A 125 -17.81 -5.78 -0.69
N GLY A 126 -18.28 -6.26 -1.86
CA GLY A 126 -19.02 -7.50 -1.99
C GLY A 126 -20.35 -7.43 -1.26
N ASN A 127 -20.49 -8.23 -0.19
CA ASN A 127 -21.66 -8.21 0.68
C ASN A 127 -21.48 -7.35 1.94
N GLY A 128 -20.34 -6.64 2.07
CA GLY A 128 -20.05 -5.72 3.17
C GLY A 128 -19.61 -6.37 4.49
N TYR A 129 -19.58 -7.71 4.61
CA TYR A 129 -19.30 -8.39 5.89
C TYR A 129 -17.81 -8.70 6.16
N TYR A 130 -16.93 -8.59 5.16
CA TYR A 130 -15.56 -9.12 5.22
C TYR A 130 -14.46 -8.06 4.99
N GLY A 131 -14.74 -6.82 5.39
CA GLY A 131 -13.79 -5.71 5.28
C GLY A 131 -13.79 -5.04 3.91
N THR A 132 -12.95 -4.02 3.77
CA THR A 132 -12.84 -3.16 2.59
C THR A 132 -11.43 -2.59 2.45
N GLY A 133 -11.10 -2.13 1.25
CA GLY A 133 -9.90 -1.36 0.96
C GLY A 133 -8.61 -2.16 1.04
N TYR A 134 -7.67 -1.68 1.84
CA TYR A 134 -6.30 -2.20 1.85
C TYR A 134 -5.65 -2.13 3.24
N TRP A 135 -4.55 -2.85 3.32
CA TRP A 135 -3.62 -2.91 4.45
C TRP A 135 -2.21 -2.57 3.99
N ILE A 136 -1.48 -1.85 4.83
CA ILE A 136 -0.07 -1.53 4.68
C ILE A 136 0.68 -2.18 5.83
N LEU A 137 1.59 -3.10 5.50
CA LEU A 137 2.46 -3.75 6.47
C LEU A 137 3.82 -3.07 6.46
N VAL A 138 4.30 -2.67 7.63
CA VAL A 138 5.52 -1.85 7.76
C VAL A 138 6.61 -2.63 8.49
N ARG A 139 7.80 -2.71 7.88
CA ARG A 139 9.04 -3.19 8.51
C ARG A 139 10.06 -2.07 8.53
N LYS A 140 10.38 -1.58 9.73
CA LYS A 140 11.45 -0.61 9.93
C LYS A 140 12.82 -1.24 9.65
N PRO A 141 13.82 -0.47 9.20
CA PRO A 141 15.19 -0.97 9.10
C PRO A 141 15.69 -1.42 10.48
N GLU A 142 16.54 -2.43 10.53
CA GLU A 142 17.26 -2.75 11.76
C GLU A 142 18.18 -1.59 12.14
N VAL A 143 18.02 -1.06 13.35
CA VAL A 143 18.97 -0.09 13.91
C VAL A 143 20.17 -0.86 14.47
N SER A 144 21.31 -0.73 13.78
CA SER A 144 22.62 -1.20 14.25
C SER A 144 23.12 -0.43 15.46
#